data_AF-A0A258CCY8-F1
#
_entry.id   AF-A0A258CCY8-F1
#
_cell.length_a   1.000
_cell.length_b   1.000
_cell.length_c   1.000
_cell.angle_alpha   90.00
_cell.angle_beta   90.00
_cell.angle_gamma   90.00
#
_symmetry.space_group_name_H-M   'P 1'
#
loop_
_entity.id
_entity.type
_entity.pdbx_description
1 polymer ?
#
loop_
_entity_poly.entity_id
_entity_poly.type
_entity_poly.pdbx_seq_one_letter_code
_entity_poly.pdbx_strand_id
1 'polypeptide(L)'
;MLHNLKQPAKLLVLSAAMALTACGKPAQQSIEAAPASTTVSTELVDTDFNPKLAEYIKTLSEDRFQGRAPATKGEELTVAYLEENFKRIGLKAIDGDSYKQPVSLIQIDPKQVSAMKLSGGGEQLPAELVYRDEMFAWTTQVTEAVEVTESEMVFVGYGIVAPEYNWNDYEGLDVKGKTVVMFVNDPGFATQDPKLFNGNAMTYYGRWTYKFEEAARQGAAMALIIHETDAASYGWGVVAHGSPVKFDLIKENKNMDRAKVEGWVTTETAQKLFANIGSDIETLRKQALSGEFKPVPLNVKASISIQNNLRELESSNVVGYIEGSKYPDEYVLYMAHWDHLGVDFSNPNNKVFNGAQDNASGTGAVIALAEYFAQQPQPERSVVFVLVTAEERGLLGSAWYAENPVFPLEKTVAAINMDVMNVYGPMKDMVVVGLGNTDLEEILVKYTEQQGRYAVKEPNPEAGIAYRSDHFSLSKKGVPILYAKGGNDHYQHGAEWGAKQRAEYNACCYHKVEDEWNDNWDLRGAQQDLFLYFRVGNDLANSRQWPNWYQGNEFRAIRDASVSARQ
;
A
#
# COMPACT_ATOMS: atom_id res chain seq x y z
N MET A 1 -33.78 -74.70 -50.98
CA MET A 1 -34.04 -74.90 -49.54
C MET A 1 -33.53 -73.63 -48.85
N LEU A 2 -34.39 -72.72 -48.40
CA LEU A 2 -35.01 -72.70 -47.05
C LEU A 2 -33.93 -72.47 -45.97
N HIS A 3 -33.85 -71.40 -45.16
CA HIS A 3 -34.75 -70.28 -44.78
C HIS A 3 -33.95 -68.93 -44.74
N ASN A 4 -34.49 -67.72 -44.91
CA ASN A 4 -35.36 -66.94 -43.98
C ASN A 4 -34.74 -66.76 -42.57
N LEU A 5 -34.61 -65.58 -41.95
CA LEU A 5 -35.01 -64.19 -42.25
C LEU A 5 -33.79 -63.25 -41.96
N LYS A 6 -33.79 -61.91 -41.95
CA LYS A 6 -34.82 -60.84 -42.04
C LYS A 6 -34.22 -59.55 -42.68
N GLN A 7 -34.66 -58.36 -42.26
CA GLN A 7 -34.31 -57.01 -42.76
C GLN A 7 -34.57 -55.96 -41.63
N PRO A 8 -34.48 -54.62 -41.85
CA PRO A 8 -33.32 -53.80 -42.23
C PRO A 8 -33.22 -52.48 -41.41
N ALA A 9 -32.28 -51.58 -41.76
CA ALA A 9 -32.62 -50.21 -42.18
C ALA A 9 -31.44 -49.59 -42.97
N LYS A 10 -31.73 -48.78 -44.00
CA LYS A 10 -30.75 -48.14 -44.90
C LYS A 10 -30.66 -46.63 -44.63
N LEU A 11 -29.54 -46.02 -45.02
CA LEU A 11 -29.51 -44.79 -45.85
C LEU A 11 -28.12 -44.68 -46.51
N LEU A 12 -28.01 -44.97 -47.82
CA LEU A 12 -27.65 -44.01 -48.90
C LEU A 12 -26.55 -43.00 -48.49
N VAL A 13 -25.30 -43.05 -48.96
CA VAL A 13 -24.70 -43.30 -50.31
C VAL A 13 -24.94 -42.18 -51.33
N LEU A 14 -23.96 -41.30 -51.51
CA LEU A 14 -23.14 -41.08 -52.74
C LEU A 14 -22.04 -40.05 -52.34
N SER A 15 -20.74 -40.37 -52.42
CA SER A 15 -19.86 -40.48 -53.61
C SER A 15 -19.39 -39.13 -54.16
N ALA A 16 -18.07 -38.90 -54.10
CA ALA A 16 -17.40 -37.66 -54.49
C ALA A 16 -17.05 -37.59 -55.99
N ALA A 17 -16.88 -36.36 -56.50
CA ALA A 17 -16.11 -36.05 -57.70
C ALA A 17 -15.55 -34.60 -57.61
N MET A 18 -14.35 -34.38 -58.15
CA MET A 18 -13.62 -33.11 -58.05
C MET A 18 -14.00 -32.09 -59.13
N ALA A 19 -13.88 -30.79 -58.81
CA ALA A 19 -13.54 -29.75 -59.78
C ALA A 19 -12.74 -28.62 -59.10
N LEU A 20 -11.67 -28.16 -59.74
CA LEU A 20 -10.85 -27.01 -59.33
C LEU A 20 -11.40 -25.73 -59.98
N THR A 21 -11.57 -24.64 -59.22
CA THR A 21 -11.37 -23.24 -59.67
C THR A 21 -11.35 -22.27 -58.48
N ALA A 22 -10.78 -21.07 -58.68
CA ALA A 22 -10.49 -20.07 -57.65
C ALA A 22 -11.63 -19.06 -57.37
N CYS A 23 -11.35 -18.08 -56.48
CA CYS A 23 -12.19 -16.97 -56.00
C CYS A 23 -13.29 -17.38 -54.98
N GLY A 24 -13.59 -16.63 -53.92
CA GLY A 24 -12.99 -15.39 -53.38
C GLY A 24 -13.49 -15.18 -51.93
N LYS A 25 -12.96 -14.20 -51.18
CA LYS A 25 -13.39 -13.94 -49.78
C LYS A 25 -14.90 -13.63 -49.70
N PRO A 26 -15.69 -14.30 -48.83
CA PRO A 26 -17.04 -13.86 -48.51
C PRO A 26 -17.02 -12.52 -47.79
N ALA A 27 -17.92 -11.62 -48.16
CA ALA A 27 -18.08 -10.34 -47.46
C ALA A 27 -18.65 -10.56 -46.05
N GLN A 28 -18.01 -9.96 -45.06
CA GLN A 28 -18.44 -10.02 -43.67
C GLN A 28 -19.54 -8.98 -43.46
N GLN A 29 -20.78 -9.42 -43.22
CA GLN A 29 -21.88 -8.51 -42.92
C GLN A 29 -21.63 -7.83 -41.58
N SER A 30 -21.38 -6.52 -41.63
CA SER A 30 -21.39 -5.65 -40.47
C SER A 30 -22.82 -5.54 -39.94
N ILE A 31 -23.06 -6.06 -38.74
CA ILE A 31 -24.26 -5.71 -37.98
C ILE A 31 -24.04 -4.31 -37.43
N GLU A 32 -24.52 -3.31 -38.17
CA GLU A 32 -24.62 -1.94 -37.70
C GLU A 32 -25.66 -1.91 -36.56
N ALA A 33 -25.18 -1.79 -35.32
CA ALA A 33 -26.06 -1.57 -34.19
C ALA A 33 -26.68 -0.17 -34.32
N ALA A 34 -28.01 -0.10 -34.41
CA ALA A 34 -28.71 1.17 -34.35
C ALA A 34 -28.39 1.88 -33.02
N PRO A 35 -28.13 3.21 -33.03
CA PRO A 35 -27.75 3.91 -31.81
C PRO A 35 -28.91 3.88 -30.82
N ALA A 36 -28.72 3.16 -29.71
CA ALA A 36 -29.60 3.28 -28.57
C ALA A 36 -29.46 4.69 -28.00
N SER A 37 -30.42 5.57 -28.32
CA SER A 37 -30.54 6.89 -27.72
C SER A 37 -31.04 6.78 -26.27
N THR A 38 -30.26 6.13 -25.41
CA THR A 38 -30.34 6.36 -23.97
C THR A 38 -29.85 7.78 -23.71
N THR A 39 -30.79 8.69 -23.47
CA THR A 39 -30.51 9.96 -22.84
C THR A 39 -29.93 9.68 -21.46
N VAL A 40 -28.60 9.65 -21.36
CA VAL A 40 -27.89 9.60 -20.08
C VAL A 40 -28.33 10.83 -19.29
N SER A 41 -28.82 10.61 -18.07
CA SER A 41 -29.15 11.73 -17.19
C SER A 41 -27.90 12.57 -16.97
N THR A 42 -27.97 13.86 -17.25
CA THR A 42 -26.89 14.82 -16.97
C THR A 42 -26.90 15.27 -15.50
N GLU A 43 -27.81 14.75 -14.69
CA GLU A 43 -27.90 15.06 -13.26
C GLU A 43 -26.92 14.17 -12.48
N LEU A 44 -25.99 14.81 -11.79
CA LEU A 44 -25.05 14.13 -10.90
C LEU A 44 -25.81 13.58 -9.69
N VAL A 45 -25.72 12.26 -9.48
CA VAL A 45 -26.26 11.60 -8.29
C VAL A 45 -25.25 11.63 -7.14
N ASP A 46 -25.71 11.39 -5.92
CA ASP A 46 -24.85 11.11 -4.74
C ASP A 46 -23.88 12.25 -4.34
N THR A 47 -24.18 13.50 -4.65
CA THR A 47 -23.25 14.63 -4.39
C THR A 47 -23.35 15.25 -2.98
N ASP A 48 -24.21 14.72 -2.11
CA ASP A 48 -24.45 15.25 -0.75
C ASP A 48 -24.65 14.09 0.24
N PHE A 49 -23.54 13.51 0.73
CA PHE A 49 -23.54 12.37 1.65
C PHE A 49 -23.61 12.84 3.11
N ASN A 50 -22.75 13.80 3.48
CA ASN A 50 -22.79 14.44 4.80
C ASN A 50 -22.48 15.94 4.67
N PRO A 51 -23.37 16.85 5.09
CA PRO A 51 -23.17 18.30 4.94
C PRO A 51 -22.04 18.86 5.82
N LYS A 52 -21.56 18.11 6.82
CA LYS A 52 -20.46 18.52 7.72
C LYS A 52 -19.07 18.11 7.23
N LEU A 53 -18.95 17.41 6.10
CA LEU A 53 -17.64 16.96 5.61
C LEU A 53 -16.63 18.11 5.52
N ALA A 54 -17.03 19.26 4.96
CA ALA A 54 -16.21 20.47 4.90
C ALA A 54 -15.78 20.99 6.29
N GLU A 55 -16.69 20.94 7.29
CA GLU A 55 -16.43 21.38 8.66
C GLU A 55 -15.39 20.49 9.35
N TYR A 56 -15.50 19.16 9.18
CA TYR A 56 -14.55 18.20 9.75
C TYR A 56 -13.14 18.42 9.21
N ILE A 57 -13.00 18.55 7.88
CA ILE A 57 -11.71 18.74 7.22
C ILE A 57 -11.11 20.08 7.65
N LYS A 58 -11.88 21.17 7.50
CA LYS A 58 -11.45 22.53 7.85
C LYS A 58 -10.99 22.63 9.31
N THR A 59 -11.72 21.99 10.23
CA THR A 59 -11.36 22.00 11.67
C THR A 59 -10.06 21.27 11.93
N LEU A 60 -9.90 20.04 11.41
CA LEU A 60 -8.70 19.23 11.61
C LEU A 60 -7.45 19.89 11.04
N SER A 61 -7.59 20.68 9.97
CA SER A 61 -6.51 21.42 9.31
C SER A 61 -6.35 22.87 9.79
N GLU A 62 -6.79 23.24 11.00
CA GLU A 62 -6.48 24.56 11.58
C GLU A 62 -5.10 24.56 12.27
N ASP A 63 -4.33 25.66 12.16
CA ASP A 63 -3.01 25.85 12.79
C ASP A 63 -2.94 25.44 14.28
N ARG A 64 -4.06 25.58 15.02
CA ARG A 64 -4.13 25.18 16.43
C ARG A 64 -3.91 23.67 16.66
N PHE A 65 -4.19 22.83 15.66
CA PHE A 65 -3.88 21.40 15.68
C PHE A 65 -2.42 21.11 15.30
N GLN A 66 -1.60 22.14 15.03
CA GLN A 66 -0.13 22.05 14.88
C GLN A 66 0.35 20.93 13.94
N GLY A 67 -0.42 20.69 12.87
CA GLY A 67 -0.12 19.67 11.86
C GLY A 67 -0.16 18.23 12.39
N ARG A 68 -0.83 18.02 13.53
CA ARG A 68 -1.25 16.71 14.06
C ARG A 68 -0.12 15.68 14.14
N ALA A 69 1.13 16.08 14.37
CA ALA A 69 2.21 15.12 14.54
C ALA A 69 2.02 14.28 15.82
N PRO A 70 2.36 12.97 15.80
CA PRO A 70 2.29 12.12 16.99
C PRO A 70 3.15 12.64 18.16
N ALA A 71 2.68 12.42 19.38
CA ALA A 71 3.29 12.88 20.63
C ALA A 71 3.52 14.40 20.71
N THR A 72 2.58 15.19 20.17
CA THR A 72 2.57 16.66 20.25
C THR A 72 1.27 17.22 20.82
N LYS A 73 1.22 18.53 21.09
CA LYS A 73 -0.02 19.20 21.48
C LYS A 73 -1.10 19.15 20.39
N GLY A 74 -0.69 19.01 19.14
CA GLY A 74 -1.58 18.78 17.99
C GLY A 74 -2.32 17.45 18.07
N GLU A 75 -1.63 16.37 18.48
CA GLU A 75 -2.27 15.09 18.79
C GLU A 75 -3.32 15.24 19.90
N GLU A 76 -2.97 15.86 21.03
CA GLU A 76 -3.90 15.97 22.17
C GLU A 76 -5.25 16.60 21.77
N LEU A 77 -5.21 17.63 20.91
CA LEU A 77 -6.39 18.29 20.39
C LEU A 77 -7.11 17.43 19.34
N THR A 78 -6.38 16.74 18.48
CA THR A 78 -6.95 15.85 17.44
C THR A 78 -7.70 14.70 18.11
N VAL A 79 -7.03 13.95 18.99
CA VAL A 79 -7.62 12.80 19.68
C VAL A 79 -8.83 13.21 20.50
N ALA A 80 -8.79 14.35 21.21
CA ALA A 80 -9.96 14.87 21.91
C ALA A 80 -11.13 15.16 20.95
N TYR A 81 -10.88 15.82 19.82
CA TYR A 81 -11.88 16.11 18.80
C TYR A 81 -12.49 14.83 18.18
N LEU A 82 -11.68 13.79 17.97
CA LEU A 82 -12.15 12.49 17.48
C LEU A 82 -13.02 11.76 18.52
N GLU A 83 -12.57 11.69 19.78
CA GLU A 83 -13.36 11.12 20.88
C GLU A 83 -14.69 11.87 21.09
N GLU A 84 -14.68 13.20 21.02
CA GLU A 84 -15.89 14.03 21.12
C GLU A 84 -16.87 13.76 19.99
N ASN A 85 -16.40 13.64 18.74
CA ASN A 85 -17.26 13.30 17.61
C ASN A 85 -17.82 11.88 17.71
N PHE A 86 -17.01 10.88 18.09
CA PHE A 86 -17.49 9.50 18.27
C PHE A 86 -18.53 9.40 19.40
N LYS A 87 -18.32 10.11 20.52
CA LYS A 87 -19.30 10.23 21.63
C LYS A 87 -20.58 10.93 21.17
N ARG A 88 -20.48 12.02 20.40
CA ARG A 88 -21.62 12.77 19.84
C ARG A 88 -22.45 11.95 18.85
N ILE A 89 -21.81 11.09 18.05
CA ILE A 89 -22.45 10.17 17.10
C ILE A 89 -23.15 9.01 17.84
N GLY A 90 -22.72 8.69 19.07
CA GLY A 90 -23.26 7.57 19.85
C GLY A 90 -22.62 6.23 19.51
N LEU A 91 -21.38 6.23 19.02
CA LEU A 91 -20.59 5.02 18.86
C LEU A 91 -20.32 4.36 20.22
N LYS A 92 -20.03 3.06 20.22
CA LYS A 92 -19.47 2.38 21.38
C LYS A 92 -17.95 2.61 21.44
N ALA A 93 -17.48 2.87 22.66
CA ALA A 93 -16.07 2.88 23.04
C ALA A 93 -15.50 1.46 23.15
N ILE A 94 -14.18 1.33 23.12
CA ILE A 94 -13.48 0.03 23.08
C ILE A 94 -12.98 -0.45 24.46
N ASP A 95 -12.78 0.48 25.41
CA ASP A 95 -12.45 0.16 26.80
C ASP A 95 -13.16 1.15 27.74
N GLY A 96 -14.24 0.70 28.39
CA GLY A 96 -15.11 1.56 29.20
C GLY A 96 -15.69 2.73 28.37
N ASP A 97 -15.29 3.96 28.69
CA ASP A 97 -15.65 5.18 27.97
C ASP A 97 -14.53 5.69 27.01
N SER A 98 -13.43 4.94 26.88
CA SER A 98 -12.26 5.26 26.06
C SER A 98 -12.37 4.69 24.65
N TYR A 99 -12.11 5.54 23.66
CA TYR A 99 -11.96 5.15 22.27
C TYR A 99 -10.48 4.91 21.90
N LYS A 100 -9.54 5.16 22.81
CA LYS A 100 -8.11 5.12 22.50
C LYS A 100 -7.54 3.73 22.64
N GLN A 101 -6.85 3.27 21.61
CA GLN A 101 -5.86 2.21 21.68
C GLN A 101 -4.47 2.88 21.73
N PRO A 102 -3.74 2.82 22.87
CA PRO A 102 -2.40 3.36 22.98
C PRO A 102 -1.42 2.68 22.00
N VAL A 103 -0.44 3.45 21.52
CA VAL A 103 0.62 3.00 20.61
C VAL A 103 1.96 3.52 21.11
N SER A 104 2.81 2.60 21.58
CA SER A 104 4.18 2.92 22.03
C SER A 104 5.14 2.94 20.84
N LEU A 105 5.70 4.11 20.56
CA LEU A 105 6.58 4.41 19.45
C LEU A 105 7.99 4.74 19.95
N ILE A 106 8.99 4.50 19.12
CA ILE A 106 10.38 4.95 19.36
C ILE A 106 10.82 5.88 18.24
N GLN A 107 11.36 7.04 18.60
CA GLN A 107 12.17 7.86 17.71
C GLN A 107 13.65 7.44 17.87
N ILE A 108 14.27 7.03 16.77
CA ILE A 108 15.69 6.67 16.66
C ILE A 108 16.35 7.75 15.79
N ASP A 109 17.15 8.62 16.40
CA ASP A 109 17.81 9.76 15.75
C ASP A 109 19.32 9.51 15.61
N PRO A 110 19.85 9.22 14.40
CA PRO A 110 21.27 8.96 14.19
C PRO A 110 22.14 10.20 14.44
N LYS A 111 22.73 10.27 15.63
CA LYS A 111 23.71 11.28 16.05
C LYS A 111 25.00 11.21 15.22
N GLN A 112 25.43 10.00 14.87
CA GLN A 112 26.61 9.77 14.03
C GLN A 112 26.46 8.47 13.25
N VAL A 113 26.72 8.53 11.94
CA VAL A 113 26.89 7.37 11.05
C VAL A 113 28.33 7.42 10.52
N SER A 114 29.09 6.34 10.62
CA SER A 114 30.42 6.27 10.03
C SER A 114 30.34 6.12 8.51
N ALA A 115 31.42 6.45 7.78
CA ALA A 115 31.62 5.89 6.45
C ALA A 115 31.62 4.34 6.56
N MET A 116 31.13 3.66 5.52
CA MET A 116 31.14 2.19 5.48
C MET A 116 32.47 1.74 4.90
N LYS A 117 33.35 1.18 5.72
CA LYS A 117 34.66 0.69 5.27
C LYS A 117 34.49 -0.64 4.54
N LEU A 118 35.22 -0.79 3.45
CA LEU A 118 35.27 -2.00 2.64
C LEU A 118 36.66 -2.63 2.71
N SER A 119 36.72 -3.95 2.89
CA SER A 119 37.97 -4.72 2.95
C SER A 119 37.90 -5.98 2.07
N GLY A 120 39.07 -6.55 1.73
CA GLY A 120 39.18 -7.80 0.97
C GLY A 120 39.07 -7.68 -0.56
N GLY A 121 38.58 -6.55 -1.07
CA GLY A 121 38.51 -6.27 -2.51
C GLY A 121 39.87 -5.96 -3.17
N GLY A 122 39.86 -5.91 -4.51
CA GLY A 122 41.00 -5.48 -5.34
C GLY A 122 41.17 -3.96 -5.40
N GLU A 123 42.29 -3.51 -6.00
CA GLU A 123 42.75 -2.10 -6.00
C GLU A 123 41.76 -1.07 -6.56
N GLN A 124 40.73 -1.49 -7.30
CA GLN A 124 39.71 -0.60 -7.89
C GLN A 124 38.50 -0.36 -6.97
N LEU A 125 38.36 -1.11 -5.88
CA LEU A 125 37.29 -0.92 -4.90
C LEU A 125 37.66 0.24 -3.95
N PRO A 126 36.76 1.20 -3.68
CA PRO A 126 37.03 2.25 -2.71
C PRO A 126 37.19 1.65 -1.30
N ALA A 127 38.11 2.20 -0.51
CA ALA A 127 38.36 1.74 0.87
C ALA A 127 37.20 2.04 1.84
N GLU A 128 36.36 3.02 1.51
CA GLU A 128 35.14 3.34 2.23
C GLU A 128 34.09 3.98 1.31
N LEU A 129 32.82 3.87 1.69
CA LEU A 129 31.68 4.51 1.04
C LEU A 129 31.21 5.70 1.89
N VAL A 130 31.07 6.85 1.25
CA VAL A 130 30.67 8.11 1.92
C VAL A 130 29.16 8.11 2.22
N TYR A 131 28.80 8.49 3.44
CA TYR A 131 27.40 8.59 3.89
C TYR A 131 26.65 9.73 3.17
N ARG A 132 25.39 9.47 2.78
CA ARG A 132 24.52 10.25 1.86
C ARG A 132 25.00 10.33 0.41
N ASP A 133 26.29 10.33 0.14
CA ASP A 133 26.81 10.42 -1.23
C ASP A 133 26.79 9.05 -1.96
N GLU A 134 27.34 8.00 -1.36
CA GLU A 134 27.47 6.65 -1.96
C GLU A 134 26.62 5.58 -1.26
N MET A 135 26.32 5.80 0.03
CA MET A 135 25.44 4.93 0.83
C MET A 135 24.60 5.73 1.83
N PHE A 136 23.43 5.22 2.19
CA PHE A 136 22.58 5.80 3.23
C PHE A 136 22.09 4.70 4.17
N ALA A 137 22.57 4.71 5.41
CA ALA A 137 22.34 3.67 6.41
C ALA A 137 21.70 4.21 7.69
N TRP A 138 20.89 3.38 8.36
CA TRP A 138 20.27 3.60 9.66
C TRP A 138 20.15 2.27 10.42
N THR A 139 19.55 2.31 11.62
CA THR A 139 19.10 1.11 12.33
C THR A 139 17.67 1.29 12.82
N THR A 140 16.92 0.20 12.86
CA THR A 140 15.59 0.07 13.48
C THR A 140 15.65 -0.70 14.82
N GLN A 141 16.85 -1.16 15.23
CA GLN A 141 17.07 -1.73 16.56
C GLN A 141 17.03 -0.62 17.63
N VAL A 142 16.33 -0.86 18.73
CA VAL A 142 16.19 0.12 19.83
C VAL A 142 17.43 0.09 20.72
N THR A 143 18.50 0.72 20.24
CA THR A 143 19.82 0.80 20.88
C THR A 143 20.52 2.13 20.60
N GLU A 144 21.28 2.61 21.60
CA GLU A 144 22.11 3.82 21.50
C GLU A 144 23.27 3.66 20.50
N ALA A 145 23.67 2.43 20.19
CA ALA A 145 24.67 2.15 19.16
C ALA A 145 24.49 0.77 18.51
N VAL A 146 24.85 0.69 17.23
CA VAL A 146 25.13 -0.57 16.51
C VAL A 146 26.53 -0.52 15.90
N GLU A 147 27.20 -1.67 15.92
CA GLU A 147 28.44 -1.89 15.19
C GLU A 147 28.35 -3.22 14.42
N VAL A 148 28.80 -3.16 13.17
CA VAL A 148 29.06 -4.32 12.31
C VAL A 148 30.51 -4.22 11.85
N THR A 149 31.26 -5.31 11.99
CA THR A 149 32.69 -5.36 11.72
C THR A 149 32.99 -6.54 10.80
N GLU A 150 33.66 -6.26 9.68
CA GLU A 150 34.16 -7.25 8.72
C GLU A 150 33.11 -8.27 8.26
N SER A 151 31.87 -7.81 8.06
CA SER A 151 30.73 -8.64 7.64
C SER A 151 30.82 -8.94 6.14
N GLU A 152 30.85 -10.22 5.78
CA GLU A 152 30.97 -10.67 4.39
C GLU A 152 29.78 -10.19 3.54
N MET A 153 30.07 -9.61 2.38
CA MET A 153 29.05 -9.11 1.46
C MET A 153 28.66 -10.16 0.43
N VAL A 154 27.35 -10.39 0.28
CA VAL A 154 26.76 -11.32 -0.69
C VAL A 154 25.66 -10.62 -1.46
N PHE A 155 25.69 -10.69 -2.80
CA PHE A 155 24.59 -10.24 -3.64
C PHE A 155 23.52 -11.34 -3.75
N VAL A 156 22.29 -11.01 -3.39
CA VAL A 156 21.16 -11.96 -3.26
C VAL A 156 20.04 -11.68 -4.27
N GLY A 157 20.37 -11.16 -5.45
CA GLY A 157 19.36 -10.92 -6.50
C GLY A 157 18.41 -9.81 -6.09
N TYR A 158 17.13 -10.17 -5.89
CA TYR A 158 16.10 -9.26 -5.40
C TYR A 158 15.78 -9.46 -3.91
N GLY A 159 16.36 -10.46 -3.24
CA GLY A 159 16.10 -10.78 -1.84
C GLY A 159 14.69 -11.29 -1.58
N ILE A 160 14.11 -12.07 -2.50
CA ILE A 160 12.71 -12.51 -2.49
C ILE A 160 12.55 -13.95 -2.02
N VAL A 161 11.55 -14.19 -1.16
CA VAL A 161 10.99 -15.50 -0.81
C VAL A 161 9.49 -15.47 -1.08
N ALA A 162 9.07 -16.00 -2.22
CA ALA A 162 7.69 -15.98 -2.73
C ALA A 162 7.28 -17.39 -3.21
N PRO A 163 6.76 -18.26 -2.31
CA PRO A 163 6.45 -19.65 -2.63
C PRO A 163 5.42 -19.84 -3.76
N GLU A 164 4.47 -18.91 -3.91
CA GLU A 164 3.46 -18.91 -4.96
C GLU A 164 4.03 -18.64 -6.36
N TYR A 165 5.19 -17.98 -6.44
CA TYR A 165 5.98 -17.82 -7.67
C TYR A 165 7.07 -18.91 -7.81
N ASN A 166 7.15 -19.86 -6.87
CA ASN A 166 8.25 -20.82 -6.75
C ASN A 166 9.63 -20.11 -6.75
N TRP A 167 9.74 -19.00 -6.01
CA TRP A 167 10.92 -18.14 -5.97
C TRP A 167 11.53 -18.06 -4.57
N ASN A 168 12.85 -18.26 -4.46
CA ASN A 168 13.58 -18.13 -3.20
C ASN A 168 15.06 -17.78 -3.43
N ASP A 169 15.39 -16.48 -3.36
CA ASP A 169 16.76 -15.96 -3.51
C ASP A 169 17.71 -16.39 -2.39
N TYR A 170 17.18 -16.87 -1.26
CA TYR A 170 17.95 -17.33 -0.10
C TYR A 170 18.09 -18.87 -0.04
N GLU A 171 17.58 -19.60 -1.04
CA GLU A 171 17.56 -21.07 -1.00
C GLU A 171 18.98 -21.67 -0.90
N GLY A 172 19.25 -22.32 0.24
CA GLY A 172 20.55 -22.95 0.52
C GLY A 172 21.65 -21.97 0.92
N LEU A 173 21.35 -20.68 1.12
CA LEU A 173 22.32 -19.66 1.54
C LEU A 173 22.24 -19.39 3.05
N ASP A 174 23.37 -19.51 3.74
CA ASP A 174 23.52 -18.95 5.08
C ASP A 174 24.01 -17.49 5.01
N VAL A 175 23.11 -16.55 5.33
CA VAL A 175 23.41 -15.11 5.46
C VAL A 175 23.60 -14.65 6.90
N LYS A 176 23.63 -15.57 7.87
CA LYS A 176 23.67 -15.19 9.28
C LYS A 176 24.92 -14.38 9.61
N GLY A 177 24.71 -13.14 10.06
CA GLY A 177 25.80 -12.20 10.36
C GLY A 177 26.46 -11.54 9.13
N LYS A 178 25.99 -11.84 7.91
CA LYS A 178 26.51 -11.29 6.65
C LYS A 178 25.80 -10.00 6.25
N THR A 179 26.36 -9.33 5.25
CA THR A 179 25.78 -8.17 4.59
C THR A 179 25.16 -8.62 3.27
N VAL A 180 23.85 -8.48 3.14
CA VAL A 180 23.14 -8.82 1.90
C VAL A 180 22.93 -7.57 1.06
N VAL A 181 23.22 -7.68 -0.24
CA VAL A 181 23.05 -6.62 -1.24
C VAL A 181 22.01 -7.09 -2.26
N MET A 182 21.01 -6.27 -2.59
CA MET A 182 19.91 -6.67 -3.47
C MET A 182 19.32 -5.51 -4.27
N PHE A 183 18.71 -5.80 -5.41
CA PHE A 183 17.98 -4.80 -6.19
C PHE A 183 16.67 -4.36 -5.51
N VAL A 184 16.28 -3.10 -5.72
CA VAL A 184 14.91 -2.60 -5.44
C VAL A 184 13.91 -3.16 -6.46
N ASN A 185 12.62 -3.10 -6.16
CA ASN A 185 11.54 -3.66 -6.99
C ASN A 185 11.68 -5.19 -7.17
N ASP A 186 10.96 -5.81 -8.09
CA ASP A 186 10.96 -7.26 -8.30
C ASP A 186 11.25 -7.63 -9.78
N PRO A 187 11.48 -8.92 -10.11
CA PRO A 187 11.74 -9.36 -11.48
C PRO A 187 10.61 -9.05 -12.48
N GLY A 188 9.38 -8.79 -12.01
CA GLY A 188 8.25 -8.43 -12.86
C GLY A 188 8.50 -7.08 -13.54
N PHE A 189 8.92 -6.08 -12.77
CA PHE A 189 9.22 -4.75 -13.29
C PHE A 189 10.30 -4.77 -14.38
N ALA A 190 11.36 -5.56 -14.18
CA ALA A 190 12.47 -5.65 -15.14
C ALA A 190 12.16 -6.49 -16.39
N THR A 191 11.25 -7.47 -16.30
CA THR A 191 10.88 -8.35 -17.43
C THR A 191 9.65 -7.86 -18.20
N GLN A 192 8.79 -7.08 -17.54
CA GLN A 192 7.47 -6.64 -18.02
C GLN A 192 6.53 -7.81 -18.38
N ASP A 193 6.83 -9.04 -17.93
CA ASP A 193 5.93 -10.21 -18.13
C ASP A 193 4.83 -10.20 -17.07
N PRO A 194 3.54 -10.02 -17.41
CA PRO A 194 2.45 -10.00 -16.45
C PRO A 194 2.26 -11.32 -15.67
N LYS A 195 2.96 -12.41 -16.03
CA LYS A 195 2.94 -13.68 -15.31
C LYS A 195 4.03 -13.81 -14.24
N LEU A 196 5.03 -12.92 -14.24
CA LEU A 196 6.12 -12.90 -13.27
C LEU A 196 5.97 -11.65 -12.43
N PHE A 197 5.65 -11.80 -11.14
CA PHE A 197 5.41 -10.70 -10.20
C PHE A 197 4.56 -9.56 -10.80
N ASN A 198 3.40 -9.90 -11.40
CA ASN A 198 2.46 -8.96 -12.02
C ASN A 198 3.03 -7.98 -13.10
N GLY A 199 4.22 -8.25 -13.63
CA GLY A 199 4.86 -7.42 -14.66
C GLY A 199 5.20 -6.03 -14.14
N ASN A 200 4.70 -4.97 -14.79
CA ASN A 200 5.02 -3.60 -14.37
C ASN A 200 4.44 -3.21 -12.99
N ALA A 201 3.39 -3.89 -12.52
CA ALA A 201 2.81 -3.59 -11.21
C ALA A 201 3.66 -4.20 -10.11
N MET A 202 4.28 -3.37 -9.27
CA MET A 202 5.10 -3.83 -8.14
C MET A 202 4.27 -4.78 -7.27
N THR A 203 4.89 -5.87 -6.81
CA THR A 203 4.33 -6.76 -5.78
C THR A 203 4.85 -6.39 -4.39
N TYR A 204 4.30 -6.98 -3.31
CA TYR A 204 4.85 -6.79 -1.96
C TYR A 204 6.37 -7.10 -1.92
N TYR A 205 6.81 -8.12 -2.66
CA TYR A 205 8.20 -8.54 -2.81
C TYR A 205 9.13 -7.46 -3.41
N GLY A 206 8.58 -6.58 -4.25
CA GLY A 206 9.32 -5.46 -4.81
C GLY A 206 9.58 -4.33 -3.81
N ARG A 207 8.79 -4.24 -2.74
CA ARG A 207 8.90 -3.13 -1.78
C ARG A 207 10.17 -3.22 -0.93
N TRP A 208 10.83 -2.08 -0.75
CA TRP A 208 12.04 -1.98 0.06
C TRP A 208 11.85 -2.38 1.54
N THR A 209 10.66 -2.20 2.12
CA THR A 209 10.35 -2.67 3.48
C THR A 209 10.37 -4.20 3.58
N TYR A 210 9.80 -4.90 2.58
CA TYR A 210 9.86 -6.36 2.48
C TYR A 210 11.31 -6.85 2.46
N LYS A 211 12.16 -6.21 1.65
CA LYS A 211 13.57 -6.57 1.48
C LYS A 211 14.35 -6.50 2.79
N PHE A 212 14.15 -5.45 3.58
CA PHE A 212 14.75 -5.34 4.93
C PHE A 212 14.14 -6.34 5.93
N GLU A 213 12.82 -6.52 5.91
CA GLU A 213 12.13 -7.53 6.74
C GLU A 213 12.62 -8.95 6.45
N GLU A 214 12.78 -9.32 5.18
CA GLU A 214 13.18 -10.66 4.77
C GLU A 214 14.65 -10.92 5.06
N ALA A 215 15.54 -9.98 4.72
CA ALA A 215 16.95 -10.07 5.10
C ALA A 215 17.15 -10.28 6.61
N ALA A 216 16.32 -9.62 7.43
CA ALA A 216 16.30 -9.81 8.88
C ALA A 216 15.80 -11.21 9.29
N ARG A 217 14.71 -11.73 8.69
CA ARG A 217 14.24 -13.12 8.91
C ARG A 217 15.31 -14.16 8.58
N GLN A 218 16.10 -13.91 7.54
CA GLN A 218 17.21 -14.78 7.10
C GLN A 218 18.48 -14.61 7.98
N GLY A 219 18.50 -13.64 8.91
CA GLY A 219 19.55 -13.44 9.90
C GLY A 219 20.72 -12.55 9.46
N ALA A 220 20.57 -11.76 8.40
CA ALA A 220 21.61 -10.84 7.95
C ALA A 220 21.98 -9.80 9.03
N ALA A 221 23.27 -9.49 9.16
CA ALA A 221 23.72 -8.38 10.01
C ALA A 221 23.40 -7.03 9.36
N MET A 222 23.51 -6.94 8.03
CA MET A 222 23.17 -5.73 7.28
C MET A 222 22.39 -6.07 6.02
N ALA A 223 21.47 -5.18 5.64
CA ALA A 223 20.71 -5.29 4.40
C ALA A 223 20.82 -3.97 3.62
N LEU A 224 21.34 -4.06 2.40
CA LEU A 224 21.62 -2.91 1.53
C LEU A 224 20.88 -3.06 0.20
N ILE A 225 20.04 -2.08 -0.12
CA ILE A 225 19.30 -2.04 -1.38
C ILE A 225 20.06 -1.19 -2.40
N ILE A 226 20.24 -1.72 -3.60
CA ILE A 226 20.78 -0.97 -4.75
C ILE A 226 19.68 -0.01 -5.21
N HIS A 227 19.97 1.30 -5.13
CA HIS A 227 19.07 2.32 -5.67
C HIS A 227 19.15 2.36 -7.19
N GLU A 228 17.99 2.20 -7.83
CA GLU A 228 17.78 2.44 -9.27
C GLU A 228 16.56 3.36 -9.43
N THR A 229 16.72 4.51 -10.11
CA THR A 229 15.70 5.57 -10.16
C THR A 229 14.33 5.09 -10.64
N ASP A 230 14.30 4.35 -11.75
CA ASP A 230 13.04 3.91 -12.36
C ASP A 230 12.32 2.87 -11.48
N ALA A 231 13.09 1.90 -10.97
CA ALA A 231 12.58 0.81 -10.14
C ALA A 231 12.18 1.26 -8.72
N ALA A 232 12.78 2.35 -8.19
CA ALA A 232 12.35 3.01 -6.96
C ALA A 232 11.25 4.07 -7.19
N SER A 233 11.03 4.49 -8.44
CA SER A 233 10.17 5.62 -8.85
C SER A 233 10.58 6.99 -8.28
N TYR A 234 11.82 7.14 -7.81
CA TYR A 234 12.41 8.41 -7.38
C TYR A 234 13.94 8.38 -7.46
N GLY A 235 14.56 9.53 -7.70
CA GLY A 235 16.02 9.66 -7.76
C GLY A 235 16.71 9.60 -6.39
N TRP A 236 18.02 9.33 -6.38
CA TRP A 236 18.84 9.16 -5.17
C TRP A 236 18.67 10.28 -4.15
N GLY A 237 18.46 11.52 -4.60
CA GLY A 237 18.25 12.68 -3.73
C GLY A 237 17.11 12.55 -2.71
N VAL A 238 16.09 11.73 -2.97
CA VAL A 238 15.02 11.44 -2.00
C VAL A 238 15.52 10.56 -0.85
N VAL A 239 16.41 9.62 -1.13
CA VAL A 239 17.09 8.79 -0.11
C VAL A 239 18.15 9.65 0.60
N ALA A 240 19.05 10.25 -0.17
CA ALA A 240 20.23 10.97 0.29
C ALA A 240 19.92 12.22 1.12
N HIS A 241 18.80 12.90 0.87
CA HIS A 241 18.35 14.07 1.64
C HIS A 241 17.16 13.76 2.56
N GLY A 242 16.67 12.51 2.57
CA GLY A 242 15.63 12.07 3.48
C GLY A 242 16.06 12.17 4.95
N SER A 243 15.06 12.16 5.84
CA SER A 243 15.29 12.19 7.28
C SER A 243 16.09 10.95 7.72
N PRO A 244 17.21 11.12 8.44
CA PRO A 244 17.93 10.00 9.03
C PRO A 244 17.18 9.43 10.23
N VAL A 245 16.36 10.26 10.90
CA VAL A 245 15.50 9.87 12.01
C VAL A 245 14.52 8.80 11.54
N LYS A 246 14.45 7.71 12.28
CA LYS A 246 13.47 6.65 12.10
C LYS A 246 12.49 6.63 13.25
N PHE A 247 11.30 6.15 12.94
CA PHE A 247 10.25 5.87 13.89
C PHE A 247 9.87 4.41 13.71
N ASP A 248 9.61 3.70 14.80
CA ASP A 248 9.23 2.29 14.78
C ASP A 248 8.33 1.98 15.98
N LEU A 249 7.75 0.79 15.99
CA LEU A 249 7.09 0.20 17.15
C LEU A 249 8.13 -0.35 18.13
N ILE A 250 7.84 -0.28 19.43
CA ILE A 250 8.69 -0.91 20.46
C ILE A 250 8.24 -2.36 20.67
N LYS A 251 8.94 -3.33 20.06
CA LYS A 251 8.77 -4.74 20.39
C LYS A 251 9.43 -5.11 21.73
N GLU A 252 8.95 -6.16 22.38
CA GLU A 252 9.53 -6.72 23.62
C GLU A 252 11.05 -6.98 23.52
N ASN A 253 11.51 -7.47 22.37
CA ASN A 253 12.92 -7.75 22.09
C ASN A 253 13.73 -6.51 21.66
N LYS A 254 13.18 -5.29 21.78
CA LYS A 254 13.83 -4.04 21.32
C LYS A 254 14.21 -4.03 19.84
N ASN A 255 13.40 -4.68 19.02
CA ASN A 255 13.57 -4.84 17.57
C ASN A 255 14.90 -5.55 17.20
N MET A 256 15.48 -6.32 18.11
CA MET A 256 16.74 -7.07 17.90
C MET A 256 16.59 -8.25 16.91
N ASP A 257 15.38 -8.51 16.43
CA ASP A 257 15.07 -9.38 15.28
C ASP A 257 15.35 -8.70 13.92
N ARG A 258 15.50 -7.36 13.87
CA ARG A 258 15.91 -6.62 12.68
C ARG A 258 17.40 -6.84 12.37
N ALA A 259 17.79 -6.61 11.13
CA ALA A 259 19.20 -6.41 10.78
C ALA A 259 19.78 -5.26 11.63
N LYS A 260 21.06 -5.34 12.00
CA LYS A 260 21.72 -4.27 12.78
C LYS A 260 21.74 -2.96 12.00
N VAL A 261 21.93 -3.04 10.69
CA VAL A 261 21.95 -1.88 9.79
C VAL A 261 21.10 -2.17 8.56
N GLU A 262 20.24 -1.23 8.24
CA GLU A 262 19.45 -1.21 7.01
C GLU A 262 19.92 0.00 6.20
N GLY A 263 19.89 -0.10 4.87
CA GLY A 263 20.35 1.02 4.06
C GLY A 263 20.21 0.83 2.55
N TRP A 264 20.70 1.84 1.85
CA TRP A 264 20.82 1.85 0.39
C TRP A 264 22.26 2.13 -0.02
N VAL A 265 22.62 1.66 -1.21
CA VAL A 265 23.83 2.04 -1.94
C VAL A 265 23.45 2.54 -3.33
N THR A 266 24.23 3.44 -3.91
CA THR A 266 23.95 3.91 -5.27
C THR A 266 24.22 2.83 -6.33
N THR A 267 23.67 3.01 -7.53
CA THR A 267 23.99 2.19 -8.71
C THR A 267 25.50 2.17 -9.00
N GLU A 268 26.20 3.31 -8.88
CA GLU A 268 27.64 3.41 -9.11
C GLU A 268 28.44 2.60 -8.07
N THR A 269 27.97 2.59 -6.81
CA THR A 269 28.55 1.75 -5.75
C THR A 269 28.36 0.27 -6.04
N ALA A 270 27.17 -0.14 -6.49
CA ALA A 270 26.90 -1.52 -6.90
C ALA A 270 27.78 -1.94 -8.09
N GLN A 271 27.97 -1.07 -9.09
CA GLN A 271 28.87 -1.30 -10.21
C GLN A 271 30.32 -1.56 -9.75
N LYS A 272 30.85 -0.76 -8.80
CA LYS A 272 32.19 -0.98 -8.21
C LYS A 272 32.28 -2.34 -7.47
N LEU A 273 31.26 -2.68 -6.69
CA LEU A 273 31.18 -3.96 -5.97
C LEU A 273 31.13 -5.17 -6.90
N PHE A 274 30.46 -5.05 -8.06
CA PHE A 274 30.38 -6.13 -9.05
C PHE A 274 31.63 -6.24 -9.92
N ALA A 275 32.26 -5.11 -10.26
CA ALA A 275 33.55 -5.09 -10.95
C ALA A 275 34.65 -5.79 -10.13
N ASN A 276 34.59 -5.73 -8.79
CA ASN A 276 35.51 -6.44 -7.89
C ASN A 276 35.57 -7.96 -8.13
N ILE A 277 34.46 -8.57 -8.57
CA ILE A 277 34.38 -10.01 -8.88
C ILE A 277 34.45 -10.31 -10.39
N GLY A 278 34.81 -9.31 -11.21
CA GLY A 278 34.90 -9.44 -12.67
C GLY A 278 33.54 -9.53 -13.38
N SER A 279 32.49 -8.98 -12.77
CA SER A 279 31.13 -8.90 -13.34
C SER A 279 30.68 -7.44 -13.48
N ASP A 280 29.51 -7.23 -14.08
CA ASP A 280 28.85 -5.93 -14.18
C ASP A 280 27.38 -6.01 -13.73
N ILE A 281 26.77 -4.83 -13.52
CA ILE A 281 25.40 -4.70 -13.02
C ILE A 281 24.36 -5.28 -14.00
N GLU A 282 24.58 -5.16 -15.30
CA GLU A 282 23.66 -5.67 -16.33
C GLU A 282 23.66 -7.21 -16.36
N THR A 283 24.84 -7.81 -16.23
CA THR A 283 25.05 -9.25 -16.16
C THR A 283 24.40 -9.83 -14.90
N LEU A 284 24.63 -9.23 -13.74
CA LEU A 284 24.02 -9.72 -12.49
C LEU A 284 22.51 -9.44 -12.42
N ARG A 285 22.03 -8.29 -12.92
CA ARG A 285 20.58 -8.03 -13.03
C ARG A 285 19.92 -9.09 -13.90
N LYS A 286 20.47 -9.35 -15.09
CA LYS A 286 19.96 -10.40 -16.00
C LYS A 286 19.96 -11.80 -15.39
N GLN A 287 20.97 -12.15 -14.59
CA GLN A 287 21.00 -13.42 -13.85
C GLN A 287 19.92 -13.48 -12.77
N ALA A 288 19.70 -12.38 -12.05
CA ALA A 288 18.68 -12.24 -11.01
C ALA A 288 17.21 -12.23 -11.53
N LEU A 289 16.99 -12.24 -12.85
CA LEU A 289 15.67 -12.43 -13.47
C LEU A 289 15.26 -13.91 -13.61
N SER A 290 16.09 -14.85 -13.16
CA SER A 290 15.77 -16.28 -13.15
C SER A 290 15.53 -16.78 -11.72
N GLY A 291 14.47 -17.58 -11.50
CA GLY A 291 14.28 -18.31 -10.24
C GLY A 291 15.34 -19.38 -9.98
N GLU A 292 16.20 -19.67 -10.96
CA GLU A 292 17.42 -20.49 -10.78
C GLU A 292 18.63 -19.68 -10.31
N PHE A 293 18.50 -18.36 -10.10
CA PHE A 293 19.57 -17.49 -9.62
C PHE A 293 20.23 -18.07 -8.35
N LYS A 294 21.54 -17.92 -8.26
CA LYS A 294 22.31 -18.31 -7.07
C LYS A 294 23.10 -17.12 -6.54
N PRO A 295 22.97 -16.80 -5.24
CA PRO A 295 23.65 -15.68 -4.62
C PRO A 295 25.15 -15.66 -4.85
N VAL A 296 25.69 -14.46 -5.04
CA VAL A 296 27.04 -14.23 -5.50
C VAL A 296 27.86 -13.58 -4.37
N PRO A 297 28.86 -14.29 -3.80
CA PRO A 297 29.80 -13.68 -2.86
C PRO A 297 30.57 -12.56 -3.54
N LEU A 298 30.58 -11.37 -2.95
CA LEU A 298 31.25 -10.20 -3.53
C LEU A 298 32.75 -10.16 -3.24
N ASN A 299 33.26 -11.09 -2.42
CA ASN A 299 34.64 -11.12 -1.92
C ASN A 299 35.08 -9.79 -1.27
N VAL A 300 34.11 -9.10 -0.64
CA VAL A 300 34.30 -7.87 0.13
C VAL A 300 33.70 -8.07 1.52
N LYS A 301 34.26 -7.40 2.52
CA LYS A 301 33.70 -7.28 3.85
C LYS A 301 33.37 -5.82 4.16
N ALA A 302 32.27 -5.58 4.86
CA ALA A 302 31.81 -4.26 5.25
C ALA A 302 31.89 -4.05 6.76
N SER A 303 32.35 -2.85 7.16
CA SER A 303 32.40 -2.39 8.55
C SER A 303 31.74 -1.00 8.67
N ILE A 304 30.82 -0.84 9.63
CA ILE A 304 30.11 0.43 9.88
C ILE A 304 29.68 0.52 11.36
N SER A 305 29.62 1.73 11.90
CA SER A 305 28.99 2.00 13.19
C SER A 305 28.01 3.17 13.12
N ILE A 306 26.96 3.08 13.94
CA ILE A 306 25.92 4.11 14.08
C ILE A 306 25.71 4.36 15.57
N GLN A 307 25.66 5.63 15.97
CA GLN A 307 25.26 6.08 17.30
C GLN A 307 23.94 6.84 17.20
N ASN A 308 22.99 6.54 18.07
CA ASN A 308 21.64 7.09 18.07
C ASN A 308 21.34 7.82 19.37
N ASN A 309 20.54 8.89 19.28
CA ASN A 309 19.69 9.33 20.38
C ASN A 309 18.38 8.51 20.30
N LEU A 310 17.86 8.09 21.45
CA LEU A 310 16.59 7.38 21.57
C LEU A 310 15.58 8.26 22.32
N ARG A 311 14.34 8.32 21.83
CA ARG A 311 13.23 8.96 22.52
C ARG A 311 11.96 8.13 22.35
N GLU A 312 11.49 7.55 23.44
CA GLU A 312 10.18 6.90 23.50
C GLU A 312 9.08 7.96 23.37
N LEU A 313 8.03 7.62 22.63
CA LEU A 313 6.89 8.47 22.30
C LEU A 313 5.62 7.64 22.49
N GLU A 314 4.59 8.23 23.10
CA GLU A 314 3.27 7.62 23.23
C GLU A 314 2.30 8.35 22.32
N SER A 315 1.46 7.58 21.62
CA SER A 315 0.40 8.10 20.76
C SER A 315 -0.85 7.21 20.87
N SER A 316 -1.91 7.47 20.10
CA SER A 316 -3.12 6.63 20.11
C SER A 316 -3.81 6.50 18.76
N ASN A 317 -4.19 5.27 18.42
CA ASN A 317 -5.30 5.04 17.49
C ASN A 317 -6.62 5.39 18.22
N VAL A 318 -7.60 5.92 17.49
CA VAL A 318 -8.94 6.21 18.00
C VAL A 318 -9.95 5.32 17.29
N VAL A 319 -10.62 4.46 18.05
CA VAL A 319 -11.47 3.37 17.55
C VAL A 319 -12.84 3.44 18.20
N GLY A 320 -13.89 3.49 17.39
CA GLY A 320 -15.28 3.42 17.81
C GLY A 320 -16.10 2.52 16.90
N TYR A 321 -17.21 1.98 17.36
CA TYR A 321 -18.01 1.04 16.56
C TYR A 321 -19.52 1.14 16.78
N ILE A 322 -20.27 0.67 15.79
CA ILE A 322 -21.69 0.35 15.89
C ILE A 322 -21.79 -1.17 16.01
N GLU A 323 -22.41 -1.65 17.08
CA GLU A 323 -22.59 -3.09 17.32
C GLU A 323 -23.61 -3.71 16.35
N GLY A 324 -23.25 -4.85 15.77
CA GLY A 324 -24.14 -5.63 14.92
C GLY A 324 -25.31 -6.26 15.67
N SER A 325 -26.50 -6.20 15.08
CA SER A 325 -27.75 -6.72 15.66
C SER A 325 -27.85 -8.25 15.74
N LYS A 326 -27.01 -8.97 14.98
CA LYS A 326 -27.16 -10.42 14.74
C LYS A 326 -25.83 -11.18 14.72
N TYR A 327 -24.77 -10.51 14.26
CA TYR A 327 -23.39 -10.99 14.20
C TYR A 327 -22.45 -9.93 14.79
N PRO A 328 -22.60 -9.56 16.08
CA PRO A 328 -21.80 -8.50 16.72
C PRO A 328 -20.29 -8.79 16.72
N ASP A 329 -19.91 -10.07 16.62
CA ASP A 329 -18.51 -10.53 16.57
C ASP A 329 -17.92 -10.55 15.14
N GLU A 330 -18.65 -10.10 14.11
CA GLU A 330 -18.14 -9.98 12.74
C GLU A 330 -18.03 -8.51 12.37
N TYR A 331 -16.92 -8.10 11.75
CA TYR A 331 -16.57 -6.68 11.63
C TYR A 331 -16.37 -6.22 10.18
N VAL A 332 -16.93 -5.05 9.84
CA VAL A 332 -16.55 -4.28 8.64
C VAL A 332 -15.86 -3.00 9.12
N LEU A 333 -14.62 -2.78 8.66
CA LEU A 333 -13.78 -1.67 9.14
C LEU A 333 -13.71 -0.52 8.13
N TYR A 334 -13.70 0.71 8.64
CA TYR A 334 -13.33 1.93 7.92
C TYR A 334 -12.08 2.52 8.57
N MET A 335 -11.10 2.92 7.76
CA MET A 335 -9.77 3.31 8.21
C MET A 335 -9.29 4.59 7.52
N ALA A 336 -8.59 5.44 8.28
CA ALA A 336 -7.78 6.55 7.79
C ALA A 336 -6.79 6.94 8.90
N HIS A 337 -5.61 7.46 8.56
CA HIS A 337 -4.77 8.12 9.56
C HIS A 337 -5.26 9.52 9.89
N TRP A 338 -5.08 9.92 11.15
CA TRP A 338 -5.40 11.26 11.63
C TRP A 338 -4.19 12.19 11.69
N ASP A 339 -2.96 11.66 11.71
CA ASP A 339 -1.76 12.46 11.87
C ASP A 339 -1.33 13.17 10.58
N HIS A 340 -0.43 14.14 10.73
CA HIS A 340 0.36 14.70 9.63
C HIS A 340 1.76 15.10 10.16
N LEU A 341 2.54 15.85 9.39
CA LEU A 341 3.97 16.05 9.64
C LEU A 341 4.33 16.95 10.83
N GLY A 342 3.40 17.79 11.31
CA GLY A 342 3.60 18.68 12.46
C GLY A 342 3.95 20.13 12.09
N VAL A 343 5.06 20.64 12.63
CA VAL A 343 5.54 22.01 12.43
C VAL A 343 6.88 22.02 11.68
N ASP A 344 6.98 22.84 10.64
CA ASP A 344 8.22 23.08 9.89
C ASP A 344 9.14 24.03 10.65
N PHE A 345 9.96 23.48 11.55
CA PHE A 345 11.02 24.21 12.24
C PHE A 345 12.20 24.63 11.34
N SER A 346 12.23 24.21 10.07
CA SER A 346 13.19 24.73 9.09
C SER A 346 12.70 26.04 8.45
N ASN A 347 11.39 26.29 8.50
CA ASN A 347 10.79 27.57 8.10
C ASN A 347 11.07 28.64 9.17
N PRO A 348 11.57 29.84 8.79
CA PRO A 348 11.79 30.94 9.75
C PRO A 348 10.55 31.38 10.54
N ASN A 349 9.35 31.07 10.06
CA ASN A 349 8.09 31.40 10.72
C ASN A 349 7.47 30.22 11.50
N ASN A 350 8.15 29.06 11.58
CA ASN A 350 7.59 27.82 12.13
C ASN A 350 6.20 27.49 11.54
N LYS A 351 6.10 27.51 10.21
CA LYS A 351 4.86 27.18 9.48
C LYS A 351 4.38 25.78 9.89
N VAL A 352 3.08 25.57 9.83
CA VAL A 352 2.47 24.28 10.17
C VAL A 352 2.26 23.47 8.88
N PHE A 353 2.42 22.16 8.95
CA PHE A 353 1.97 21.25 7.90
C PHE A 353 0.50 20.92 8.18
N ASN A 354 -0.45 21.68 7.62
CA ASN A 354 -1.85 21.59 8.02
C ASN A 354 -2.55 20.33 7.51
N GLY A 355 -2.13 19.79 6.36
CA GLY A 355 -2.57 18.47 5.89
C GLY A 355 -4.07 18.39 5.68
N ALA A 356 -4.63 19.38 4.97
CA ALA A 356 -6.06 19.50 4.74
C ALA A 356 -6.58 18.41 3.80
N GLN A 357 -5.87 18.16 2.70
CA GLN A 357 -6.13 17.01 1.83
C GLN A 357 -5.46 15.76 2.41
N ASP A 358 -4.26 15.87 2.97
CA ASP A 358 -3.50 14.73 3.53
C ASP A 358 -3.26 14.86 5.05
N ASN A 359 -4.02 14.20 5.93
CA ASN A 359 -5.22 13.42 5.66
C ASN A 359 -6.40 13.81 6.58
N ALA A 360 -6.54 15.11 6.87
CA ALA A 360 -7.78 15.63 7.44
C ALA A 360 -9.00 15.27 6.57
N SER A 361 -8.81 15.13 5.25
CA SER A 361 -9.85 14.68 4.32
C SER A 361 -10.33 13.25 4.54
N GLY A 362 -9.43 12.27 4.68
CA GLY A 362 -9.76 10.87 4.98
C GLY A 362 -10.32 10.72 6.40
N THR A 363 -9.73 11.40 7.37
CA THR A 363 -10.26 11.43 8.75
C THR A 363 -11.68 12.00 8.81
N GLY A 364 -11.93 13.14 8.18
CA GLY A 364 -13.26 13.75 8.08
C GLY A 364 -14.27 12.84 7.35
N ALA A 365 -13.81 12.08 6.34
CA ALA A 365 -14.61 11.09 5.64
C ALA A 365 -15.00 9.89 6.54
N VAL A 366 -14.11 9.41 7.43
CA VAL A 366 -14.46 8.36 8.43
C VAL A 366 -15.49 8.87 9.44
N ILE A 367 -15.33 10.10 9.95
CA ILE A 367 -16.33 10.73 10.85
C ILE A 367 -17.69 10.88 10.14
N ALA A 368 -17.68 11.30 8.88
CA ALA A 368 -18.89 11.45 8.06
C ALA A 368 -19.62 10.12 7.83
N LEU A 369 -18.88 9.03 7.56
CA LEU A 369 -19.44 7.67 7.45
C LEU A 369 -20.01 7.17 8.77
N ALA A 370 -19.31 7.39 9.89
CA ALA A 370 -19.80 7.01 11.21
C ALA A 370 -21.13 7.69 11.55
N GLU A 371 -21.23 9.00 11.30
CA GLU A 371 -22.46 9.77 11.51
C GLU A 371 -23.58 9.33 10.57
N TYR A 372 -23.28 8.92 9.33
CA TYR A 372 -24.27 8.42 8.39
C TYR A 372 -24.79 7.02 8.77
N PHE A 373 -23.89 6.08 9.12
CA PHE A 373 -24.27 4.74 9.59
C PHE A 373 -25.13 4.79 10.85
N ALA A 374 -24.83 5.68 11.80
CA ALA A 374 -25.62 5.86 13.02
C ALA A 374 -27.07 6.34 12.75
N GLN A 375 -27.36 6.85 11.54
CA GLN A 375 -28.70 7.25 11.10
C GLN A 375 -29.43 6.16 10.29
N GLN A 376 -28.74 5.08 9.91
CA GLN A 376 -29.32 3.95 9.18
C GLN A 376 -29.91 2.90 10.14
N PRO A 377 -30.70 1.93 9.65
CA PRO A 377 -31.04 0.74 10.43
C PRO A 377 -29.78 0.05 10.96
N GLN A 378 -29.85 -0.47 12.19
CA GLN A 378 -28.71 -1.17 12.81
C GLN A 378 -28.25 -2.34 11.93
N PRO A 379 -26.96 -2.41 11.55
CA PRO A 379 -26.46 -3.46 10.67
C PRO A 379 -26.55 -4.86 11.30
N GLU A 380 -26.53 -5.93 10.49
CA GLU A 380 -26.45 -7.30 11.04
C GLU A 380 -25.09 -7.55 11.72
N ARG A 381 -23.99 -7.09 11.10
CA ARG A 381 -22.60 -7.17 11.58
C ARG A 381 -22.16 -5.86 12.23
N SER A 382 -21.11 -5.91 13.06
CA SER A 382 -20.53 -4.70 13.64
C SER A 382 -19.78 -3.87 12.59
N VAL A 383 -19.91 -2.55 12.66
CA VAL A 383 -19.20 -1.60 11.80
C VAL A 383 -18.25 -0.79 12.65
N VAL A 384 -16.96 -0.81 12.32
CA VAL A 384 -15.87 -0.24 13.13
C VAL A 384 -15.21 0.90 12.37
N PHE A 385 -14.91 1.99 13.07
CA PHE A 385 -14.22 3.17 12.56
C PHE A 385 -12.88 3.29 13.29
N VAL A 386 -11.77 3.15 12.55
CA VAL A 386 -10.40 3.05 13.07
C VAL A 386 -9.60 4.23 12.53
N LEU A 387 -9.38 5.25 13.34
CA LEU A 387 -8.54 6.39 13.01
C LEU A 387 -7.15 6.16 13.59
N VAL A 388 -6.16 5.90 12.74
CA VAL A 388 -4.81 5.48 13.17
C VAL A 388 -3.83 6.64 13.28
N THR A 389 -2.79 6.45 14.09
CA THR A 389 -1.69 7.40 14.26
C THR A 389 -0.44 7.00 13.46
N ALA A 390 0.49 7.93 13.28
CA ALA A 390 1.85 7.69 12.84
C ALA A 390 1.96 6.99 11.47
N GLU A 391 1.05 7.28 10.53
CA GLU A 391 1.16 6.84 9.13
C GLU A 391 2.40 7.46 8.49
N GLU A 392 2.55 8.77 8.65
CA GLU A 392 3.64 9.64 8.17
C GLU A 392 5.02 9.25 8.71
N ARG A 393 5.02 8.38 9.71
CA ARG A 393 6.20 7.86 10.40
C ARG A 393 6.52 6.41 10.00
N GLY A 394 5.68 5.77 9.17
CA GLY A 394 5.91 4.44 8.62
C GLY A 394 4.75 3.46 8.80
N LEU A 395 3.49 3.90 8.69
CA LEU A 395 2.28 3.08 8.90
C LEU A 395 2.14 2.53 10.34
N LEU A 396 2.69 3.23 11.34
CA LEU A 396 2.96 2.61 12.64
C LEU A 396 1.69 2.31 13.45
N GLY A 397 0.68 3.19 13.44
CA GLY A 397 -0.59 2.95 14.13
C GLY A 397 -1.40 1.82 13.51
N SER A 398 -1.45 1.71 12.17
CA SER A 398 -2.11 0.59 11.49
C SER A 398 -1.33 -0.71 11.63
N ALA A 399 0.01 -0.67 11.64
CA ALA A 399 0.85 -1.83 11.95
C ALA A 399 0.60 -2.32 13.38
N TRP A 400 0.51 -1.41 14.36
CA TRP A 400 0.17 -1.74 15.74
C TRP A 400 -1.23 -2.35 15.86
N TYR A 401 -2.24 -1.79 15.18
CA TYR A 401 -3.58 -2.37 15.13
C TYR A 401 -3.57 -3.78 14.50
N ALA A 402 -2.76 -3.99 13.46
CA ALA A 402 -2.64 -5.29 12.79
C ALA A 402 -1.92 -6.35 13.65
N GLU A 403 -1.07 -5.93 14.59
CA GLU A 403 -0.35 -6.83 15.52
C GLU A 403 -1.08 -7.02 16.85
N ASN A 404 -1.83 -6.01 17.30
CA ASN A 404 -2.59 -5.99 18.54
C ASN A 404 -4.05 -5.58 18.27
N PRO A 405 -4.83 -6.38 17.52
CA PRO A 405 -6.15 -5.98 17.05
C PRO A 405 -7.15 -5.82 18.19
N VAL A 406 -7.87 -4.69 18.22
CA VAL A 406 -9.03 -4.48 19.11
C VAL A 406 -10.16 -5.45 18.77
N PHE A 407 -10.36 -5.71 17.47
CA PHE A 407 -11.35 -6.64 16.94
C PHE A 407 -10.64 -7.72 16.10
N PRO A 408 -10.85 -9.03 16.39
CA PRO A 408 -10.08 -10.11 15.77
C PRO A 408 -10.09 -10.09 14.23
N LEU A 409 -8.90 -10.08 13.62
CA LEU A 409 -8.72 -9.91 12.18
C LEU A 409 -9.29 -11.08 11.36
N GLU A 410 -9.27 -12.29 11.93
CA GLU A 410 -9.92 -13.47 11.38
C GLU A 410 -11.44 -13.32 11.28
N LYS A 411 -12.05 -12.50 12.14
CA LYS A 411 -13.49 -12.16 12.09
C LYS A 411 -13.78 -10.83 11.38
N THR A 412 -12.75 -10.13 10.90
CA THR A 412 -12.92 -8.97 10.01
C THR A 412 -13.28 -9.43 8.60
N VAL A 413 -14.45 -9.02 8.13
CA VAL A 413 -15.02 -9.36 6.81
C VAL A 413 -14.21 -8.71 5.70
N ALA A 414 -14.04 -7.40 5.81
CA ALA A 414 -13.15 -6.59 5.00
C ALA A 414 -12.93 -5.25 5.71
N ALA A 415 -12.05 -4.43 5.14
CA ALA A 415 -11.87 -3.05 5.54
C ALA A 415 -11.93 -2.10 4.32
N ILE A 416 -12.08 -0.80 4.55
CA ILE A 416 -12.07 0.26 3.53
C ILE A 416 -11.16 1.39 4.05
N ASN A 417 -10.15 1.78 3.28
CA ASN A 417 -9.19 2.82 3.65
C ASN A 417 -9.41 4.11 2.87
N MET A 418 -9.26 5.26 3.54
CA MET A 418 -9.43 6.58 2.96
C MET A 418 -8.22 7.47 3.25
N ASP A 419 -7.55 7.86 2.17
CA ASP A 419 -6.28 8.57 2.16
C ASP A 419 -6.29 9.52 0.97
N VAL A 420 -6.06 10.81 1.25
CA VAL A 420 -6.07 11.94 0.30
C VAL A 420 -7.30 11.92 -0.61
N MET A 421 -8.46 12.27 -0.05
CA MET A 421 -9.76 12.35 -0.74
C MET A 421 -9.76 13.38 -1.89
N ASN A 422 -10.71 13.23 -2.81
CA ASN A 422 -10.89 14.12 -3.95
C ASN A 422 -11.58 15.45 -3.56
N VAL A 423 -10.93 16.58 -3.84
CA VAL A 423 -11.41 17.95 -3.52
C VAL A 423 -11.70 18.81 -4.76
N TYR A 424 -11.61 18.23 -5.97
CA TYR A 424 -11.65 18.95 -7.24
C TYR A 424 -13.00 18.84 -7.98
N GLY A 425 -14.02 18.25 -7.36
CA GLY A 425 -15.33 18.00 -7.94
C GLY A 425 -15.51 16.57 -8.48
N PRO A 426 -16.70 16.26 -9.04
CA PRO A 426 -17.06 14.92 -9.51
C PRO A 426 -16.11 14.34 -10.56
N MET A 427 -15.70 13.07 -10.39
CA MET A 427 -14.87 12.33 -11.35
C MET A 427 -15.65 11.17 -11.98
N LYS A 428 -15.51 10.95 -13.29
CA LYS A 428 -16.12 9.81 -13.99
C LYS A 428 -15.41 8.49 -13.66
N ASP A 429 -14.11 8.56 -13.39
CA ASP A 429 -13.29 7.43 -13.00
C ASP A 429 -13.22 7.26 -11.46
N MET A 430 -13.11 6.01 -11.04
CA MET A 430 -12.83 5.58 -9.67
C MET A 430 -11.55 4.75 -9.72
N VAL A 431 -10.43 5.32 -9.28
CA VAL A 431 -9.16 4.60 -9.17
C VAL A 431 -9.28 3.62 -8.02
N VAL A 432 -9.07 2.33 -8.30
CA VAL A 432 -8.94 1.27 -7.29
C VAL A 432 -7.46 0.89 -7.24
N VAL A 433 -6.84 1.15 -6.11
CA VAL A 433 -5.40 0.91 -5.92
C VAL A 433 -5.19 -0.60 -5.74
N GLY A 434 -4.41 -1.21 -6.63
CA GLY A 434 -4.26 -2.66 -6.68
C GLY A 434 -5.48 -3.37 -7.29
N LEU A 435 -6.19 -2.75 -8.24
CA LEU A 435 -7.31 -3.40 -8.95
C LEU A 435 -6.87 -4.73 -9.58
N GLY A 436 -7.59 -5.80 -9.26
CA GLY A 436 -7.25 -7.19 -9.59
C GLY A 436 -6.60 -7.97 -8.43
N ASN A 437 -6.66 -7.47 -7.19
CA ASN A 437 -6.13 -8.16 -6.00
C ASN A 437 -7.19 -8.88 -5.14
N THR A 438 -8.42 -8.35 -5.05
CA THR A 438 -9.49 -8.91 -4.18
C THR A 438 -10.87 -8.79 -4.81
N ASP A 439 -11.72 -9.80 -4.57
CA ASP A 439 -13.14 -9.83 -5.01
C ASP A 439 -14.01 -8.71 -4.40
N LEU A 440 -13.51 -8.01 -3.37
CA LEU A 440 -14.12 -6.81 -2.79
C LEU A 440 -14.34 -5.69 -3.83
N GLU A 441 -13.49 -5.62 -4.85
CA GLU A 441 -13.61 -4.64 -5.93
C GLU A 441 -14.86 -4.85 -6.79
N GLU A 442 -15.39 -6.08 -6.90
CA GLU A 442 -16.61 -6.37 -7.67
C GLU A 442 -17.83 -5.62 -7.08
N ILE A 443 -17.88 -5.52 -5.75
CA ILE A 443 -18.93 -4.79 -5.02
C ILE A 443 -18.80 -3.28 -5.30
N LEU A 444 -17.57 -2.75 -5.31
CA LEU A 444 -17.32 -1.36 -5.64
C LEU A 444 -17.73 -1.05 -7.09
N VAL A 445 -17.25 -1.85 -8.06
CA VAL A 445 -17.53 -1.68 -9.50
C VAL A 445 -19.02 -1.60 -9.78
N LYS A 446 -19.80 -2.54 -9.23
CA LYS A 446 -21.28 -2.54 -9.28
C LYS A 446 -21.89 -1.20 -8.86
N TYR A 447 -21.40 -0.59 -7.79
CA TYR A 447 -21.93 0.67 -7.28
C TYR A 447 -21.36 1.91 -8.00
N THR A 448 -20.13 1.83 -8.49
CA THR A 448 -19.52 2.85 -9.37
C THR A 448 -20.30 2.96 -10.68
N GLU A 449 -20.64 1.84 -11.32
CA GLU A 449 -21.48 1.83 -12.53
C GLU A 449 -22.88 2.40 -12.28
N GLN A 450 -23.47 2.15 -11.10
CA GLN A 450 -24.76 2.74 -10.70
C GLN A 450 -24.70 4.26 -10.50
N GLN A 451 -23.54 4.82 -10.17
CA GLN A 451 -23.30 6.28 -10.18
C GLN A 451 -23.08 6.86 -11.59
N GLY A 452 -23.08 6.04 -12.64
CA GLY A 452 -22.69 6.47 -13.99
C GLY A 452 -21.19 6.73 -14.13
N ARG A 453 -20.38 6.14 -13.25
CA ARG A 453 -18.92 6.19 -13.20
C ARG A 453 -18.33 4.85 -13.64
N TYR A 454 -17.01 4.75 -13.80
CA TYR A 454 -16.32 3.51 -14.12
C TYR A 454 -15.05 3.32 -13.28
N ALA A 455 -14.70 2.08 -12.94
CA ALA A 455 -13.47 1.78 -12.20
C ALA A 455 -12.24 1.70 -13.13
N VAL A 456 -11.09 2.13 -12.63
CA VAL A 456 -9.78 2.04 -13.32
C VAL A 456 -8.68 1.59 -12.36
N LYS A 457 -7.58 1.07 -12.92
CA LYS A 457 -6.33 0.86 -12.19
C LYS A 457 -5.69 2.21 -11.82
N GLU A 458 -4.83 2.21 -10.82
CA GLU A 458 -3.89 3.31 -10.61
C GLU A 458 -2.98 3.51 -11.85
N PRO A 459 -2.57 4.75 -12.18
CA PRO A 459 -1.82 5.03 -13.41
C PRO A 459 -0.37 4.54 -13.36
N ASN A 460 0.24 4.48 -12.17
CA ASN A 460 1.66 4.21 -11.95
C ASN A 460 1.84 3.06 -10.93
N PRO A 461 1.42 1.82 -11.24
CA PRO A 461 1.45 0.71 -10.28
C PRO A 461 2.88 0.24 -9.93
N GLU A 462 3.88 0.56 -10.76
CA GLU A 462 5.30 0.33 -10.45
C GLU A 462 5.79 1.09 -9.21
N ALA A 463 5.12 2.20 -8.85
CA ALA A 463 5.45 3.01 -7.67
C ALA A 463 4.96 2.40 -6.33
N GLY A 464 4.35 1.21 -6.37
CA GLY A 464 4.00 0.41 -5.20
C GLY A 464 2.91 1.02 -4.31
N ILE A 465 2.04 1.88 -4.86
CA ILE A 465 1.01 2.62 -4.10
C ILE A 465 0.09 1.67 -3.31
N ALA A 466 -0.18 0.48 -3.86
CA ALA A 466 -0.92 -0.61 -3.22
C ALA A 466 -0.33 -1.11 -1.88
N TYR A 467 0.86 -0.64 -1.48
CA TYR A 467 1.50 -1.00 -0.22
C TYR A 467 1.81 0.21 0.67
N ARG A 468 1.46 1.44 0.26
CA ARG A 468 2.02 2.69 0.81
C ARG A 468 1.13 3.47 1.77
N SER A 469 -0.01 2.92 2.19
CA SER A 469 -0.94 3.52 3.15
C SER A 469 -1.43 2.44 4.13
N ASP A 470 -2.19 2.84 5.15
CA ASP A 470 -2.56 2.01 6.32
C ASP A 470 -3.22 0.67 5.99
N HIS A 471 -3.91 0.60 4.86
CA HIS A 471 -4.56 -0.62 4.41
C HIS A 471 -3.60 -1.81 4.34
N PHE A 472 -2.35 -1.54 3.95
CA PHE A 472 -1.33 -2.54 3.78
C PHE A 472 -1.01 -3.32 5.06
N SER A 473 -1.07 -2.66 6.22
CA SER A 473 -0.83 -3.30 7.53
C SER A 473 -1.83 -4.43 7.80
N LEU A 474 -3.10 -4.24 7.40
CA LEU A 474 -4.15 -5.26 7.49
C LEU A 474 -4.01 -6.32 6.38
N SER A 475 -3.62 -5.92 5.17
CA SER A 475 -3.31 -6.85 4.07
C SER A 475 -2.24 -7.87 4.45
N LYS A 476 -1.15 -7.44 5.13
CA LYS A 476 -0.11 -8.34 5.67
C LYS A 476 -0.63 -9.40 6.64
N LYS A 477 -1.83 -9.24 7.20
CA LYS A 477 -2.52 -10.20 8.08
C LYS A 477 -3.67 -10.94 7.37
N GLY A 478 -3.76 -10.81 6.05
CA GLY A 478 -4.75 -11.47 5.21
C GLY A 478 -6.12 -10.80 5.14
N VAL A 479 -6.37 -9.68 5.83
CA VAL A 479 -7.68 -9.01 5.77
C VAL A 479 -7.85 -8.31 4.42
N PRO A 480 -8.85 -8.67 3.60
CA PRO A 480 -9.13 -7.97 2.34
C PRO A 480 -9.55 -6.53 2.63
N ILE A 481 -9.00 -5.59 1.87
CA ILE A 481 -9.20 -4.17 2.12
C ILE A 481 -9.27 -3.40 0.81
N LEU A 482 -10.23 -2.49 0.74
CA LEU A 482 -10.44 -1.61 -0.41
C LEU A 482 -9.72 -0.28 -0.15
N TYR A 483 -8.87 0.13 -1.08
CA TYR A 483 -8.36 1.50 -1.16
C TYR A 483 -8.66 2.03 -2.55
N ALA A 484 -9.56 3.00 -2.62
CA ALA A 484 -10.03 3.59 -3.87
C ALA A 484 -10.28 5.10 -3.67
N LYS A 485 -10.40 5.85 -4.76
CA LYS A 485 -10.80 7.28 -4.78
C LYS A 485 -11.13 7.76 -6.19
N GLY A 486 -11.85 8.88 -6.29
CA GLY A 486 -12.06 9.58 -7.56
C GLY A 486 -10.73 9.82 -8.30
N GLY A 487 -10.72 9.52 -9.60
CA GLY A 487 -9.52 9.56 -10.42
C GLY A 487 -9.23 10.93 -11.03
N ASN A 488 -8.91 10.95 -12.31
CA ASN A 488 -8.50 12.15 -13.05
C ASN A 488 -9.55 12.64 -14.05
N ASP A 489 -10.49 11.81 -14.51
CA ASP A 489 -11.48 12.17 -15.53
C ASP A 489 -12.64 12.99 -14.97
N HIS A 490 -12.37 14.26 -14.65
CA HIS A 490 -13.36 15.19 -14.12
C HIS A 490 -14.58 15.32 -15.05
N TYR A 491 -15.79 15.28 -14.49
CA TYR A 491 -17.04 15.29 -15.28
C TYR A 491 -17.14 16.46 -16.25
N GLN A 492 -16.70 17.66 -15.83
CA GLN A 492 -16.77 18.89 -16.64
C GLN A 492 -15.48 19.22 -17.40
N HIS A 493 -14.32 18.75 -16.92
CA HIS A 493 -13.01 19.24 -17.39
C HIS A 493 -12.13 18.16 -18.05
N GLY A 494 -12.47 16.89 -17.92
CA GLY A 494 -11.76 15.78 -18.53
C GLY A 494 -10.46 15.36 -17.83
N ALA A 495 -9.96 14.19 -18.24
CA ALA A 495 -8.78 13.52 -17.67
C ALA A 495 -7.51 14.39 -17.59
N GLU A 496 -7.21 15.17 -18.63
CA GLU A 496 -6.00 16.00 -18.67
C GLU A 496 -6.00 17.10 -17.58
N TRP A 497 -7.18 17.67 -17.29
CA TRP A 497 -7.31 18.69 -16.25
C TRP A 497 -7.15 18.09 -14.85
N GLY A 498 -7.83 16.97 -14.55
CA GLY A 498 -7.71 16.33 -13.24
C GLY A 498 -6.30 15.79 -12.98
N ALA A 499 -5.67 15.17 -13.99
CA ALA A 499 -4.27 14.76 -13.92
C ALA A 499 -3.33 15.93 -13.64
N LYS A 500 -3.60 17.10 -14.26
CA LYS A 500 -2.87 18.34 -13.94
C LYS A 500 -3.11 18.79 -12.50
N GLN A 501 -4.34 18.78 -11.98
CA GLN A 501 -4.62 19.14 -10.58
C GLN A 501 -3.88 18.21 -9.60
N ARG A 502 -3.86 16.89 -9.85
CA ARG A 502 -3.11 15.95 -9.01
C ARG A 502 -1.60 16.16 -9.09
N ALA A 503 -1.06 16.44 -10.27
CA ALA A 503 0.35 16.76 -10.45
C ALA A 503 0.73 18.08 -9.75
N GLU A 504 -0.12 19.10 -9.84
CA GLU A 504 0.04 20.37 -9.12
C GLU A 504 0.04 20.14 -7.60
N TYR A 505 -0.93 19.40 -7.06
CA TYR A 505 -0.98 19.05 -5.63
C TYR A 505 0.27 18.30 -5.15
N ASN A 506 0.68 17.24 -5.86
CA ASN A 506 1.90 16.49 -5.53
C ASN A 506 3.16 17.38 -5.52
N ALA A 507 3.23 18.35 -6.45
CA ALA A 507 4.35 19.29 -6.55
C ALA A 507 4.30 20.40 -5.48
N CYS A 508 3.16 21.06 -5.28
CA CYS A 508 3.02 22.23 -4.44
C CYS A 508 2.81 21.93 -2.96
N CYS A 509 2.05 20.87 -2.65
CA CYS A 509 1.24 20.86 -1.44
C CYS A 509 1.34 19.55 -0.66
N TYR A 510 1.34 18.39 -1.33
CA TYR A 510 1.55 17.08 -0.69
C TYR A 510 2.84 17.08 0.16
N HIS A 511 2.70 16.77 1.45
CA HIS A 511 3.75 16.81 2.49
C HIS A 511 4.42 18.20 2.64
N LYS A 512 3.69 19.30 2.39
CA LYS A 512 4.20 20.68 2.43
C LYS A 512 3.22 21.62 3.14
N VAL A 513 3.73 22.77 3.54
CA VAL A 513 3.01 23.84 4.28
C VAL A 513 2.04 24.65 3.39
N GLU A 514 1.66 24.07 2.26
CA GLU A 514 0.70 24.55 1.27
C GLU A 514 -0.51 23.60 1.15
N ASP A 515 -0.53 22.44 1.83
CA ASP A 515 -1.73 21.60 1.99
C ASP A 515 -2.69 22.20 3.03
N GLU A 516 -3.31 23.30 2.62
CA GLU A 516 -4.23 24.13 3.40
C GLU A 516 -5.68 23.98 2.93
N TRP A 517 -6.62 24.18 3.86
CA TRP A 517 -8.04 24.23 3.50
C TRP A 517 -8.33 25.40 2.55
N ASN A 518 -9.13 25.14 1.51
CA ASN A 518 -9.56 26.15 0.56
C ASN A 518 -11.09 26.18 0.45
N ASP A 519 -11.70 27.33 0.76
CA ASP A 519 -13.16 27.54 0.68
C ASP A 519 -13.74 27.38 -0.75
N ASN A 520 -12.90 27.24 -1.78
CA ASN A 520 -13.31 26.98 -3.16
C ASN A 520 -13.25 25.49 -3.57
N TRP A 521 -12.93 24.56 -2.66
CA TRP A 521 -12.94 23.12 -2.95
C TRP A 521 -14.34 22.62 -3.29
N ASP A 522 -14.43 21.73 -4.28
CA ASP A 522 -15.67 21.07 -4.67
C ASP A 522 -15.69 19.64 -4.12
N LEU A 523 -16.22 19.50 -2.91
CA LEU A 523 -16.29 18.21 -2.22
C LEU A 523 -17.38 17.27 -2.77
N ARG A 524 -18.16 17.66 -3.80
CA ARG A 524 -19.20 16.78 -4.38
C ARG A 524 -18.62 15.45 -4.89
N GLY A 525 -17.37 15.44 -5.35
CA GLY A 525 -16.66 14.22 -5.73
C GLY A 525 -16.36 13.31 -4.52
N ALA A 526 -15.84 13.85 -3.41
CA ALA A 526 -15.68 13.09 -2.17
C ALA A 526 -17.01 12.57 -1.60
N GLN A 527 -18.10 13.34 -1.72
CA GLN A 527 -19.44 12.89 -1.31
C GLN A 527 -19.91 11.68 -2.13
N GLN A 528 -19.66 11.67 -3.45
CA GLN A 528 -19.94 10.50 -4.31
C GLN A 528 -19.11 9.28 -3.90
N ASP A 529 -17.81 9.46 -3.63
CA ASP A 529 -16.92 8.41 -3.14
C ASP A 529 -17.39 7.85 -1.78
N LEU A 530 -17.87 8.71 -0.87
CA LEU A 530 -18.45 8.30 0.41
C LEU A 530 -19.71 7.44 0.25
N PHE A 531 -20.60 7.75 -0.69
CA PHE A 531 -21.74 6.87 -1.01
C PHE A 531 -21.28 5.49 -1.53
N LEU A 532 -20.18 5.42 -2.29
CA LEU A 532 -19.62 4.14 -2.72
C LEU A 532 -19.08 3.34 -1.53
N TYR A 533 -18.27 3.95 -0.66
CA TYR A 533 -17.72 3.29 0.53
C TYR A 533 -18.84 2.80 1.46
N PHE A 534 -19.84 3.65 1.72
CA PHE A 534 -21.03 3.28 2.49
C PHE A 534 -21.73 2.06 1.88
N ARG A 535 -22.00 2.05 0.56
CA ARG A 535 -22.72 0.93 -0.09
C ARG A 535 -21.92 -0.37 -0.04
N VAL A 536 -20.61 -0.33 -0.28
CA VAL A 536 -19.75 -1.52 -0.17
C VAL A 536 -19.78 -2.07 1.26
N GLY A 537 -19.49 -1.24 2.27
CA GLY A 537 -19.47 -1.72 3.65
C GLY A 537 -20.86 -2.05 4.21
N ASN A 538 -21.94 -1.43 3.72
CA ASN A 538 -23.31 -1.76 4.11
C ASN A 538 -23.80 -3.07 3.48
N ASP A 539 -23.46 -3.37 2.22
CA ASP A 539 -23.68 -4.69 1.60
C ASP A 539 -22.95 -5.78 2.39
N LEU A 540 -21.69 -5.52 2.78
CA LEU A 540 -20.94 -6.45 3.62
C LEU A 540 -21.54 -6.59 5.01
N ALA A 541 -21.93 -5.50 5.67
CA ALA A 541 -22.46 -5.52 7.03
C ALA A 541 -23.84 -6.20 7.14
N ASN A 542 -24.59 -6.30 6.03
CA ASN A 542 -25.95 -6.86 5.98
C ASN A 542 -26.06 -8.09 5.05
N SER A 543 -24.95 -8.73 4.74
CA SER A 543 -24.93 -10.00 3.99
C SER A 543 -24.13 -11.07 4.74
N ARG A 544 -24.02 -12.26 4.13
CA ARG A 544 -23.13 -13.33 4.57
C ARG A 544 -21.89 -13.47 3.68
N GLN A 545 -21.61 -12.48 2.83
CA GLN A 545 -20.41 -12.47 2.01
C GLN A 545 -19.16 -12.39 2.89
N TRP A 546 -18.09 -13.03 2.44
CA TRP A 546 -16.77 -12.99 3.05
C TRP A 546 -15.73 -12.85 1.93
N PRO A 547 -15.40 -11.60 1.56
CA PRO A 547 -14.37 -11.30 0.56
C PRO A 547 -13.04 -12.01 0.83
N ASN A 548 -12.26 -12.17 -0.23
CA ASN A 548 -10.97 -12.81 -0.24
C ASN A 548 -10.04 -12.21 -1.31
N TRP A 549 -8.77 -12.61 -1.27
CA TRP A 549 -7.79 -12.27 -2.28
C TRP A 549 -7.88 -13.27 -3.45
N TYR A 550 -7.63 -12.82 -4.68
CA TYR A 550 -7.62 -13.71 -5.84
C TYR A 550 -6.48 -14.74 -5.78
N GLN A 551 -6.57 -15.80 -6.58
CA GLN A 551 -5.54 -16.83 -6.64
C GLN A 551 -4.19 -16.24 -7.10
N GLY A 552 -3.11 -16.59 -6.41
CA GLY A 552 -1.76 -16.07 -6.68
C GLY A 552 -1.42 -14.73 -6.02
N ASN A 553 -2.36 -14.08 -5.31
CA ASN A 553 -2.04 -12.90 -4.50
C ASN A 553 -1.35 -13.31 -3.17
N GLU A 554 -0.34 -12.53 -2.78
CA GLU A 554 0.57 -12.78 -1.67
C GLU A 554 -0.11 -12.89 -0.28
N PHE A 555 -1.29 -12.29 -0.11
CA PHE A 555 -2.02 -12.29 1.17
C PHE A 555 -3.06 -13.42 1.28
N ARG A 556 -3.35 -14.10 0.17
CA ARG A 556 -4.42 -15.11 0.11
C ARG A 556 -4.21 -16.26 1.09
N ALA A 557 -3.00 -16.82 1.17
CA ALA A 557 -2.72 -17.98 2.00
C ALA A 557 -3.00 -17.70 3.49
N ILE A 558 -2.72 -16.47 3.95
CA ILE A 558 -2.98 -16.02 5.32
C ILE A 558 -4.49 -15.90 5.57
N ARG A 559 -5.26 -15.39 4.59
CA ARG A 559 -6.72 -15.31 4.67
C ARG A 559 -7.37 -16.69 4.66
N ASP A 560 -6.94 -17.58 3.78
CA ASP A 560 -7.49 -18.95 3.68
C ASP A 560 -7.20 -19.76 4.96
N ALA A 561 -6.05 -19.56 5.60
CA ALA A 561 -5.71 -20.20 6.88
C ALA A 561 -6.66 -19.84 8.05
N SER A 562 -7.34 -18.68 7.98
CA SER A 562 -8.29 -18.21 9.02
C SER A 562 -9.76 -18.52 8.72
N VAL A 563 -10.07 -19.35 7.71
CA VAL A 563 -11.46 -19.63 7.29
C VAL A 563 -12.31 -20.33 8.35
N SER A 564 -11.70 -21.14 9.23
CA SER A 564 -12.40 -21.87 10.30
C SER A 564 -12.93 -20.98 11.42
N ALA A 565 -12.39 -19.76 11.59
CA ALA A 565 -12.86 -18.80 12.60
C ALA A 565 -14.13 -18.04 12.16
N ARG A 566 -14.61 -18.30 10.95
CA ARG A 566 -15.71 -17.60 10.26
C ARG A 566 -16.91 -18.52 9.95
N GLN A 567 -16.88 -19.74 10.49
CA GLN A 567 -17.91 -20.79 10.37
C GLN A 567 -18.70 -20.91 11.69
#